data_AF-A0A5C5T076-F1
#
_entry.id   AF-A0A5C5T076-F1
#
_cell.length_a   1.000
_cell.length_b   1.000
_cell.length_c   1.000
_cell.angle_alpha   90.00
_cell.angle_beta   90.00
_cell.angle_gamma   90.00
#
_symmetry.space_group_name_H-M   'P 1'
#
loop_
_entity.id
_entity.type
_entity.pdbx_description
1 polymer ?
#
loop_
_entity_poly.entity_id
_entity_poly.type
_entity_poly.pdbx_seq_one_letter_code
_entity_poly.pdbx_strand_id
1 'polypeptide(L)'
;MRLRQMTIEKVEEGLHRNRQRLELATFGMGCFWGPEARFGSMAGVIRTRVGFAGGTMPSPTYRQMADHTETIQIEFDPQQISYEEVLKEFWQNHYPNRDNYKGRQYISLLHYHTDQQRQIIKKVLPEMESRLGELIETEISSFTQFTLAEERHQKYYLKRYPKALEQLKELYPDSRFLTDSTFAARLNGFVKGFGTKDSMLKEISQWSIGEDEKAYLTELFAMMKW
;
A
#
# COMPACT_ATOMS: atom_id res chain seq x y z
N MET A 1 -35.05 16.87 -2.22
CA MET A 1 -34.46 15.74 -1.47
C MET A 1 -33.00 16.08 -1.23
N ARG A 2 -32.58 16.36 0.01
CA ARG A 2 -31.14 16.61 0.28
C ARG A 2 -30.41 15.28 0.02
N LEU A 3 -29.59 15.23 -1.02
CA LEU A 3 -28.61 14.15 -1.19
C LEU A 3 -27.84 14.09 0.14
N ARG A 4 -27.88 12.95 0.83
CA ARG A 4 -27.03 12.75 2.01
C ARG A 4 -25.59 12.93 1.52
N GLN A 5 -24.84 13.83 2.16
CA GLN A 5 -23.44 14.06 1.82
C GLN A 5 -22.68 12.74 2.05
N MET A 6 -22.03 12.24 1.00
CA MET A 6 -21.23 11.01 1.08
C MET A 6 -19.92 11.29 1.80
N THR A 7 -19.55 10.45 2.77
CA THR A 7 -18.25 10.53 3.46
C THR A 7 -17.42 9.30 3.13
N ILE A 8 -16.09 9.44 3.15
CA ILE A 8 -15.21 8.31 2.86
C ILE A 8 -15.32 7.22 3.91
N GLU A 9 -15.62 7.58 5.16
CA GLU A 9 -15.84 6.61 6.23
C GLU A 9 -17.01 5.68 5.89
N LYS A 10 -18.13 6.23 5.40
CA LYS A 10 -19.29 5.44 4.96
C LYS A 10 -18.96 4.54 3.78
N VAL A 11 -18.16 5.05 2.83
CA VAL A 11 -17.67 4.27 1.68
C VAL A 11 -16.82 3.08 2.18
N GLU A 12 -15.84 3.35 3.03
CA GLU A 12 -14.85 2.37 3.47
C GLU A 12 -15.41 1.41 4.55
N GLU A 13 -16.51 1.75 5.23
CA GLU A 13 -17.20 0.84 6.17
C GLU A 13 -17.47 -0.52 5.55
N GLY A 14 -17.91 -0.56 4.28
CA GLY A 14 -18.15 -1.80 3.54
C GLY A 14 -16.87 -2.60 3.27
N LEU A 15 -15.80 -1.91 2.85
CA LEU A 15 -14.48 -2.51 2.60
C LEU A 15 -13.83 -3.07 3.87
N HIS A 16 -14.20 -2.50 5.01
CA HIS A 16 -13.64 -2.85 6.32
C HIS A 16 -14.55 -3.74 7.18
N ARG A 17 -15.72 -4.20 6.72
CA ARG A 17 -16.68 -4.95 7.58
C ARG A 17 -16.07 -6.12 8.34
N ASN A 18 -15.05 -6.76 7.77
CA ASN A 18 -14.34 -7.87 8.39
C ASN A 18 -12.89 -7.52 8.76
N ARG A 19 -12.64 -6.37 9.40
CA ARG A 19 -11.27 -5.96 9.83
C ARG A 19 -10.49 -7.06 10.56
N GLN A 20 -11.17 -7.90 11.34
CA GLN A 20 -10.53 -9.02 12.07
C GLN A 20 -9.93 -10.10 11.17
N ARG A 21 -10.22 -10.09 9.87
CA ARG A 21 -9.70 -11.03 8.88
C ARG A 21 -8.61 -10.44 7.98
N LEU A 22 -8.34 -9.14 8.09
CA LEU A 22 -7.29 -8.51 7.28
C LEU A 22 -5.93 -8.91 7.83
N GLU A 23 -4.97 -9.07 6.93
CA GLU A 23 -3.58 -9.37 7.25
C GLU A 23 -2.67 -8.19 6.92
N LEU A 24 -1.52 -8.14 7.60
CA LEU A 24 -0.49 -7.14 7.36
C LEU A 24 0.75 -7.76 6.72
N ALA A 25 1.34 -7.03 5.78
CA ALA A 25 2.68 -7.27 5.27
C ALA A 25 3.52 -5.99 5.42
N THR A 26 4.80 -6.14 5.78
CA THR A 26 5.70 -5.00 6.02
C THR A 26 7.01 -5.23 5.27
N PHE A 27 7.29 -4.37 4.28
CA PHE A 27 8.40 -4.55 3.35
C PHE A 27 9.22 -3.27 3.15
N GLY A 28 10.54 -3.40 3.02
CA GLY A 28 11.45 -2.37 2.50
C GLY A 28 11.96 -2.80 1.12
N MET A 29 11.80 -1.95 0.12
CA MET A 29 12.19 -2.24 -1.28
C MET A 29 12.66 -0.96 -1.98
N GLY A 30 13.56 -0.23 -1.33
CA GLY A 30 14.02 1.09 -1.77
C GLY A 30 13.07 2.22 -1.39
N CYS A 31 13.01 3.27 -2.23
CA CYS A 31 12.14 4.41 -1.96
C CYS A 31 10.66 4.00 -1.92
N PHE A 32 9.99 4.24 -0.80
CA PHE A 32 8.66 3.69 -0.52
C PHE A 32 7.49 4.25 -1.36
N TRP A 33 7.71 5.30 -2.17
CA TRP A 33 6.63 5.94 -2.95
C TRP A 33 6.15 5.04 -4.10
N GLY A 34 7.09 4.46 -4.84
CA GLY A 34 6.79 3.49 -5.90
C GLY A 34 6.07 2.25 -5.37
N PRO A 35 6.61 1.59 -4.33
CA PRO A 35 5.97 0.50 -3.61
C PRO A 35 4.55 0.84 -3.15
N GLU A 36 4.32 2.01 -2.54
CA GLU A 36 2.98 2.41 -2.07
C GLU A 36 1.94 2.45 -3.19
N ALA A 37 2.31 3.01 -4.34
CA ALA A 37 1.46 3.07 -5.51
C ALA A 37 1.23 1.68 -6.14
N ARG A 38 2.28 0.85 -6.17
CA ARG A 38 2.22 -0.51 -6.72
C ARG A 38 1.26 -1.38 -5.93
N PHE A 39 1.54 -1.60 -4.65
CA PHE A 39 0.67 -2.41 -3.79
C PHE A 39 -0.71 -1.77 -3.65
N GLY A 40 -0.79 -0.45 -3.59
CA GLY A 40 -2.06 0.28 -3.52
C GLY A 40 -2.96 0.08 -4.74
N SER A 41 -2.43 -0.40 -5.87
CA SER A 41 -3.18 -0.70 -7.10
C SER A 41 -3.73 -2.13 -7.17
N MET A 42 -3.32 -3.02 -6.27
CA MET A 42 -3.67 -4.44 -6.34
C MET A 42 -5.06 -4.69 -5.74
N ALA A 43 -5.90 -5.44 -6.46
CA ALA A 43 -7.16 -5.94 -5.92
C ALA A 43 -6.90 -6.77 -4.64
N GLY A 44 -7.78 -6.66 -3.65
CA GLY A 44 -7.59 -7.27 -2.33
C GLY A 44 -6.68 -6.49 -1.37
N VAL A 45 -5.85 -5.55 -1.84
CA VAL A 45 -5.16 -4.60 -0.95
C VAL A 45 -6.16 -3.53 -0.53
N ILE A 46 -6.34 -3.40 0.78
CA ILE A 46 -7.28 -2.47 1.41
C ILE A 46 -6.57 -1.16 1.73
N ARG A 47 -5.34 -1.21 2.28
CA ARG A 47 -4.64 -0.01 2.70
C ARG A 47 -3.14 -0.14 2.50
N THR A 48 -2.51 0.96 2.13
CA THR A 48 -1.06 1.10 2.13
C THR A 48 -0.64 2.31 2.95
N ARG A 49 0.45 2.17 3.71
CA ARG A 49 1.08 3.28 4.45
C ARG A 49 2.57 3.20 4.30
N VAL A 50 3.23 4.35 4.20
CA VAL A 50 4.69 4.42 4.17
C VAL A 50 5.26 4.90 5.49
N GLY A 51 6.45 4.44 5.83
CA GLY A 51 7.05 4.65 7.14
C GLY A 51 8.47 4.13 7.25
N PHE A 52 8.89 3.91 8.48
CA PHE A 52 10.24 3.51 8.86
C PHE A 52 10.16 2.28 9.76
N ALA A 53 10.97 1.26 9.46
CA ALA A 53 11.08 0.04 10.26
C ALA A 53 12.48 -0.57 10.13
N GLY A 54 12.75 -1.58 10.96
CA GLY A 54 14.01 -2.35 10.97
C GLY A 54 15.10 -1.73 11.85
N GLY A 55 14.91 -0.50 12.33
CA GLY A 55 15.81 0.15 13.27
C GLY A 55 15.35 0.08 14.72
N THR A 56 16.20 0.59 15.59
CA THR A 56 16.04 0.64 17.04
C THR A 56 15.79 2.06 17.55
N MET A 57 16.10 3.09 16.75
CA MET A 57 15.84 4.48 17.12
C MET A 57 14.33 4.70 17.36
N PRO A 58 13.91 5.26 18.51
CA PRO A 58 12.50 5.58 18.74
C PRO A 58 12.07 6.77 17.87
N SER A 59 10.86 6.69 17.32
CA SER A 59 10.21 7.78 16.57
C SER A 59 11.06 8.39 15.44
N PRO A 60 11.58 7.57 14.49
CA PRO A 60 12.35 8.07 13.35
C PRO A 60 11.54 9.06 12.51
N THR A 61 12.24 10.04 11.92
CA THR A 61 11.69 10.95 10.92
C THR A 61 12.48 10.81 9.62
N TYR A 62 11.96 11.34 8.51
CA TYR A 62 12.69 11.29 7.24
C TYR A 62 14.10 11.89 7.33
N ARG A 63 14.29 12.93 8.15
CA ARG A 63 15.60 13.58 8.35
C ARG A 63 16.48 12.88 9.38
N GLN A 64 15.90 12.02 10.22
CA GLN A 64 16.56 11.37 11.35
C GLN A 64 16.05 9.93 11.48
N MET A 65 16.32 9.10 10.48
CA MET A 65 15.89 7.69 10.47
C MET A 65 16.92 6.73 11.06
N ALA A 66 18.17 7.16 11.24
CA ALA A 66 19.26 6.36 11.79
C ALA A 66 19.37 4.97 11.15
N ASP A 67 19.05 3.91 11.89
CA ASP A 67 19.11 2.52 11.49
C ASP A 67 17.78 1.98 10.95
N HIS A 68 16.82 2.84 10.60
CA HIS A 68 15.59 2.41 9.93
C HIS A 68 15.72 2.42 8.40
N THR A 69 14.86 1.63 7.77
CA THR A 69 14.67 1.51 6.32
C THR A 69 13.35 2.13 5.91
N GLU A 70 13.28 2.79 4.76
CA GLU A 70 12.00 3.19 4.16
C GLU A 70 11.17 1.95 3.87
N THR A 71 9.98 1.90 4.46
CA THR A 71 9.15 0.70 4.53
C THR A 71 7.72 1.02 4.13
N ILE A 72 7.06 0.08 3.47
CA ILE A 72 5.61 0.07 3.25
C ILE A 72 4.96 -0.95 4.19
N GLN A 73 3.86 -0.57 4.81
CA GLN A 73 2.91 -1.48 5.45
C GLN A 73 1.68 -1.62 4.56
N ILE A 74 1.31 -2.85 4.26
CA ILE A 74 0.20 -3.25 3.38
C ILE A 74 -0.81 -4.00 4.22
N GLU A 75 -2.05 -3.54 4.25
CA GLU A 75 -3.19 -4.25 4.81
C GLU A 75 -4.01 -4.82 3.65
N PHE A 76 -4.24 -6.14 3.67
CA PHE A 76 -4.90 -6.84 2.57
C PHE A 76 -5.90 -7.88 3.08
N ASP A 77 -6.87 -8.22 2.23
CA ASP A 77 -7.85 -9.27 2.49
C ASP A 77 -7.34 -10.61 1.94
N PRO A 78 -6.97 -11.59 2.80
CA PRO A 78 -6.47 -12.89 2.36
C PRO A 78 -7.50 -13.73 1.59
N GLN A 79 -8.78 -13.33 1.57
CA GLN A 79 -9.81 -13.97 0.74
C GLN A 79 -9.78 -13.48 -0.72
N GLN A 80 -9.15 -12.35 -0.98
CA GLN A 80 -9.05 -11.74 -2.32
C GLN A 80 -7.64 -11.83 -2.90
N ILE A 81 -6.61 -11.70 -2.05
CA ILE A 81 -5.21 -11.83 -2.43
C ILE A 81 -4.42 -12.55 -1.34
N SER A 82 -3.67 -13.59 -1.72
CA SER A 82 -2.87 -14.35 -0.76
C SER A 82 -1.59 -13.61 -0.35
N TYR A 83 -1.06 -13.93 0.83
CA TYR A 83 0.26 -13.44 1.24
C TYR A 83 1.37 -13.89 0.27
N GLU A 84 1.23 -15.07 -0.35
CA GLU A 84 2.16 -15.53 -1.39
C GLU A 84 2.18 -14.60 -2.60
N GLU A 85 1.02 -14.15 -3.08
CA GLU A 85 0.93 -13.18 -4.19
C GLU A 85 1.54 -11.83 -3.81
N VAL A 86 1.25 -11.33 -2.61
CA VAL A 86 1.84 -10.10 -2.07
C VAL A 86 3.38 -10.21 -1.97
N LEU A 87 3.88 -11.38 -1.55
CA LEU A 87 5.31 -11.66 -1.42
C LEU A 87 6.01 -11.83 -2.78
N LYS A 88 5.34 -12.44 -3.75
CA LYS A 88 5.83 -12.55 -5.14
C LYS A 88 5.91 -11.17 -5.78
N GLU A 89 4.90 -10.31 -5.60
CA GLU A 89 4.95 -8.93 -6.07
C GLU A 89 6.12 -8.16 -5.44
N PHE A 90 6.44 -8.43 -4.16
CA PHE A 90 7.60 -7.83 -3.50
C PHE A 90 8.92 -8.16 -4.20
N TRP A 91 9.29 -9.44 -4.32
CA TRP A 91 10.58 -9.83 -4.90
C TRP A 91 10.69 -9.60 -6.41
N GLN A 92 9.57 -9.58 -7.15
CA GLN A 92 9.60 -9.36 -8.60
C GLN A 92 9.83 -7.90 -9.01
N ASN A 93 9.69 -6.95 -8.07
CA ASN A 93 9.64 -5.52 -8.41
C ASN A 93 10.72 -4.66 -7.74
N HIS A 94 11.77 -5.28 -7.22
CA HIS A 94 13.01 -4.62 -6.85
C HIS A 94 14.18 -5.62 -6.93
N TYR A 95 15.41 -5.13 -6.97
CA TYR A 95 16.59 -5.97 -6.80
C TYR A 95 16.84 -6.17 -5.30
N PRO A 96 16.80 -7.42 -4.78
CA PRO A 96 16.82 -7.65 -3.34
C PRO A 96 18.23 -7.75 -2.73
N ASN A 97 19.27 -7.83 -3.57
CA ASN A 97 20.64 -8.00 -3.13
C ASN A 97 21.30 -6.64 -2.91
N ARG A 98 22.22 -6.56 -1.95
CA ARG A 98 22.79 -5.29 -1.53
C ARG A 98 23.59 -4.67 -2.66
N ASP A 99 23.18 -3.48 -3.04
CA ASP A 99 24.03 -2.50 -3.70
C ASP A 99 24.53 -1.51 -2.64
N ASN A 100 25.71 -0.93 -2.80
CA ASN A 100 26.22 0.14 -1.93
C ASN A 100 25.40 1.44 -2.06
N TYR A 101 24.24 1.40 -2.72
CA TYR A 101 23.33 2.51 -2.95
C TYR A 101 22.67 2.99 -1.64
N LYS A 102 23.15 4.13 -1.11
CA LYS A 102 22.57 4.88 0.01
C LYS A 102 22.33 4.09 1.32
N GLY A 103 22.94 2.91 1.44
CA GLY A 103 23.02 2.14 2.68
C GLY A 103 21.67 1.65 3.21
N ARG A 104 21.53 1.62 4.54
CA ARG A 104 20.40 0.98 5.24
C ARG A 104 19.03 1.56 4.87
N GLN A 105 18.96 2.83 4.45
CA GLN A 105 17.69 3.48 4.10
C GLN A 105 16.91 2.71 3.01
N TYR A 106 17.59 2.03 2.09
CA TYR A 106 17.01 1.44 0.88
C TYR A 106 17.27 -0.05 0.70
N ILE A 107 17.58 -0.76 1.78
CA ILE A 107 17.78 -2.22 1.69
C ILE A 107 16.47 -2.95 1.40
N SER A 108 16.61 -4.18 0.94
CA SER A 108 15.53 -5.16 0.92
C SER A 108 15.27 -5.67 2.34
N LEU A 109 14.06 -5.40 2.87
CA LEU A 109 13.64 -5.76 4.22
C LEU A 109 12.28 -6.47 4.16
N LEU A 110 12.11 -7.53 4.94
CA LEU A 110 10.86 -8.27 5.06
C LEU A 110 10.58 -8.60 6.52
N HIS A 111 9.52 -7.99 7.06
CA HIS A 111 9.03 -8.28 8.40
C HIS A 111 7.76 -9.14 8.34
N TYR A 112 7.84 -10.38 8.83
CA TYR A 112 6.67 -11.29 8.92
C TYR A 112 5.91 -11.08 10.22
N HIS A 113 4.58 -11.15 10.16
CA HIS A 113 3.67 -10.90 11.29
C HIS A 113 3.19 -12.18 11.98
N THR A 114 3.28 -13.33 11.30
CA THR A 114 2.81 -14.63 11.83
C THR A 114 3.75 -15.77 11.44
N ASP A 115 3.66 -16.88 12.17
CA ASP A 115 4.38 -18.11 11.79
C ASP A 115 3.92 -18.66 10.44
N GLN A 116 2.65 -18.46 10.07
CA GLN A 116 2.15 -18.84 8.74
C GLN A 116 2.86 -18.08 7.63
N GLN A 117 3.02 -16.75 7.77
CA GLN A 117 3.80 -15.94 6.83
C GLN A 117 5.25 -16.44 6.75
N ARG A 118 5.88 -16.76 7.90
CA ARG A 118 7.23 -17.35 7.94
C ARG A 118 7.34 -18.66 7.16
N GLN A 119 6.32 -19.53 7.22
CA GLN A 119 6.33 -20.78 6.44
C GLN A 119 6.11 -20.52 4.94
N ILE A 120 5.26 -19.55 4.57
CA ILE A 120 5.05 -19.17 3.17
C ILE A 120 6.34 -18.60 2.58
N ILE A 121 7.05 -17.73 3.31
CA ILE A 121 8.36 -17.19 2.91
C ILE A 121 9.34 -18.31 2.55
N LYS A 122 9.46 -19.33 3.40
CA LYS A 122 10.35 -20.47 3.14
C LYS A 122 10.00 -21.26 1.88
N LYS A 123 8.71 -21.28 1.51
CA LYS A 123 8.24 -21.96 0.29
C LYS A 123 8.48 -21.14 -0.97
N VAL A 124 8.29 -19.82 -0.89
CA VAL A 124 8.38 -18.90 -2.04
C VAL A 124 9.83 -18.50 -2.34
N LEU A 125 10.70 -18.42 -1.32
CA LEU A 125 12.08 -17.96 -1.46
C LEU A 125 12.87 -18.74 -2.54
N PRO A 126 12.87 -20.09 -2.59
CA PRO A 126 13.60 -20.82 -3.62
C PRO A 126 13.10 -20.56 -5.05
N GLU A 127 11.79 -20.32 -5.21
CA GLU A 127 11.21 -19.95 -6.51
C GLU A 127 11.74 -18.58 -6.97
N MET A 128 11.81 -17.62 -6.05
CA MET A 128 12.30 -16.26 -6.37
C MET A 128 13.81 -16.23 -6.59
N GLU A 129 14.61 -16.98 -5.82
CA GLU A 129 16.04 -17.15 -6.05
C GLU A 129 16.32 -17.79 -7.42
N SER A 130 15.57 -18.85 -7.77
CA SER A 130 15.67 -19.48 -9.10
C SER A 130 15.32 -18.52 -10.22
N ARG A 131 14.38 -17.60 -10.00
CA ARG A 131 14.00 -16.59 -11.00
C ARG A 131 15.03 -15.46 -11.11
N LEU A 132 15.64 -15.07 -9.99
CA LEU A 132 16.70 -14.07 -9.94
C LEU A 132 18.01 -14.62 -10.55
N GLY A 133 18.24 -15.93 -10.42
CA GLY A 133 19.48 -16.60 -10.86
C GLY A 133 20.60 -16.57 -9.82
N GLU A 134 20.30 -16.13 -8.60
CA GLU A 134 21.21 -16.02 -7.46
C GLU A 134 20.42 -16.04 -6.13
N LEU A 135 21.15 -16.17 -5.02
CA LEU A 135 20.55 -16.14 -3.69
C LEU A 135 20.03 -14.73 -3.36
N ILE A 136 18.96 -14.67 -2.58
CA ILE A 136 18.32 -13.42 -2.18
C ILE A 136 18.87 -12.97 -0.82
N GLU A 137 19.36 -11.72 -0.73
CA GLU A 137 19.93 -11.14 0.50
C GLU A 137 18.94 -10.30 1.32
N THR A 138 17.63 -10.40 1.07
CA THR A 138 16.59 -9.71 1.84
C THR A 138 16.74 -9.96 3.34
N GLU A 139 16.76 -8.90 4.16
CA GLU A 139 16.71 -9.04 5.62
C GLU A 139 15.33 -9.54 6.06
N ILE A 140 15.23 -10.82 6.44
CA ILE A 140 13.97 -11.44 6.87
C ILE A 140 13.95 -11.58 8.40
N SER A 141 12.99 -10.94 9.06
CA SER A 141 12.83 -11.03 10.52
C SER A 141 11.36 -10.91 10.95
N SER A 142 11.07 -11.18 12.22
CA SER A 142 9.73 -10.97 12.77
C SER A 142 9.43 -9.46 12.89
N PHE A 143 8.20 -9.05 12.58
CA PHE A 143 7.75 -7.69 12.78
C PHE A 143 7.88 -7.25 14.24
N THR A 144 8.45 -6.06 14.46
CA THR A 144 8.62 -5.46 15.80
C THR A 144 7.88 -4.14 15.90
N GLN A 145 8.23 -3.18 15.05
CA GLN A 145 7.66 -1.83 15.04
C GLN A 145 7.61 -1.24 13.64
N PHE A 146 6.72 -0.27 13.47
CA PHE A 146 6.60 0.57 12.29
C PHE A 146 6.23 1.99 12.73
N THR A 147 6.99 2.98 12.28
CA THR A 147 6.69 4.39 12.50
C THR A 147 6.18 5.01 11.20
N LEU A 148 4.97 5.56 11.24
CA LEU A 148 4.36 6.22 10.09
C LEU A 148 5.22 7.41 9.64
N ALA A 149 5.53 7.49 8.34
CA ALA A 149 6.22 8.64 7.78
C ALA A 149 5.29 9.86 7.71
N GLU A 150 5.90 11.04 7.59
CA GLU A 150 5.19 12.31 7.55
C GLU A 150 4.13 12.34 6.44
N GLU A 151 3.05 13.09 6.66
CA GLU A 151 1.88 13.18 5.77
C GLU A 151 2.30 13.34 4.29
N ARG A 152 3.27 14.21 4.01
CA ARG A 152 3.77 14.50 2.66
C ARG A 152 4.28 13.27 1.89
N HIS A 153 4.60 12.18 2.57
CA HIS A 153 5.05 10.93 1.95
C HIS A 153 3.90 9.98 1.61
N GLN A 154 2.75 10.10 2.28
CA GLN A 154 1.59 9.24 2.04
C GLN A 154 0.91 9.60 0.73
N LYS A 155 0.58 8.60 -0.10
CA LYS A 155 -0.07 8.75 -1.41
C LYS A 155 0.66 9.77 -2.29
N TYR A 156 1.99 9.69 -2.31
CA TYR A 156 2.87 10.71 -2.89
C TYR A 156 2.51 11.09 -4.33
N TYR A 157 2.21 10.12 -5.19
CA TYR A 157 1.90 10.42 -6.59
C TYR A 157 0.54 11.09 -6.75
N LEU A 158 -0.49 10.65 -6.02
CA LEU A 158 -1.80 11.32 -6.02
C LEU A 158 -1.67 12.80 -5.64
N LYS A 159 -0.83 13.11 -4.66
CA LYS A 159 -0.62 14.49 -4.20
C LYS A 159 0.03 15.41 -5.21
N ARG A 160 0.58 14.87 -6.30
CA ARG A 160 1.11 15.67 -7.42
C ARG A 160 0.03 16.17 -8.38
N TYR A 161 -1.24 15.81 -8.16
CA TYR A 161 -2.39 16.19 -8.97
C TYR A 161 -3.31 17.14 -8.17
N PRO A 162 -2.98 18.44 -8.06
CA PRO A 162 -3.72 19.38 -7.21
C PRO A 162 -5.18 19.56 -7.62
N LYS A 163 -5.49 19.46 -8.93
CA LYS A 163 -6.87 19.51 -9.43
C LYS A 163 -7.69 18.31 -8.94
N ALA A 164 -7.10 17.11 -8.99
CA ALA A 164 -7.71 15.90 -8.45
C ALA A 164 -7.95 16.05 -6.94
N LEU A 165 -6.94 16.49 -6.19
CA LEU A 165 -7.08 16.73 -4.75
C LEU A 165 -8.18 17.74 -4.41
N GLU A 166 -8.34 18.80 -5.19
CA GLU A 166 -9.42 19.78 -5.00
C GLU A 166 -10.80 19.14 -5.12
N GLN A 167 -11.01 18.29 -6.12
CA GLN A 167 -12.25 17.53 -6.32
C GLN A 167 -12.50 16.50 -5.21
N LEU A 168 -11.45 16.07 -4.50
CA LEU A 168 -11.49 15.09 -3.41
C LEU A 168 -11.69 15.73 -2.02
N LYS A 169 -11.60 17.05 -1.87
CA LYS A 169 -11.62 17.74 -0.57
C LYS A 169 -12.86 17.46 0.27
N GLU A 170 -14.03 17.36 -0.37
CA GLU A 170 -15.28 17.08 0.35
C GLU A 170 -15.30 15.64 0.89
N LEU A 171 -14.77 14.70 0.12
CA LEU A 171 -14.69 13.29 0.50
C LEU A 171 -13.60 13.05 1.56
N TYR A 172 -12.51 13.84 1.50
CA TYR A 172 -11.34 13.76 2.38
C TYR A 172 -11.05 15.11 3.06
N PRO A 173 -11.83 15.48 4.08
CA PRO A 173 -11.64 16.75 4.80
C PRO A 173 -10.35 16.78 5.64
N ASP A 174 -9.77 15.62 5.94
CA ASP A 174 -8.54 15.44 6.71
C ASP A 174 -7.63 14.43 6.00
N SER A 175 -6.32 14.70 5.96
CA SER A 175 -5.33 13.86 5.27
C SER A 175 -5.21 12.45 5.83
N ARG A 176 -5.62 12.22 7.08
CA ARG A 176 -5.66 10.89 7.70
C ARG A 176 -6.63 9.98 6.95
N PHE A 177 -7.78 10.51 6.51
CA PHE A 177 -8.73 9.74 5.73
C PHE A 177 -8.18 9.36 4.35
N LEU A 178 -7.43 10.27 3.72
CA LEU A 178 -6.78 9.99 2.44
C LEU A 178 -5.66 8.95 2.59
N THR A 179 -4.93 8.99 3.70
CA THR A 179 -3.86 8.03 3.98
C THR A 179 -4.41 6.61 4.13
N ASP A 180 -5.57 6.47 4.78
CA ASP A 180 -6.16 5.19 5.20
C ASP A 180 -7.18 4.61 4.20
N SER A 181 -7.44 5.28 3.09
CA SER A 181 -8.47 4.86 2.12
C SER A 181 -7.95 3.91 1.04
N THR A 182 -8.77 2.90 0.75
CA THR A 182 -8.64 2.00 -0.40
C THR A 182 -8.74 2.78 -1.71
N PHE A 183 -9.73 3.66 -1.84
CA PHE A 183 -9.90 4.48 -3.03
C PHE A 183 -8.70 5.39 -3.26
N ALA A 184 -8.19 6.06 -2.22
CA ALA A 184 -6.96 6.85 -2.34
C ALA A 184 -5.73 6.01 -2.73
N ALA A 185 -5.60 4.78 -2.23
CA ALA A 185 -4.55 3.84 -2.64
C ALA A 185 -4.63 3.51 -4.14
N ARG A 186 -5.83 3.24 -4.66
CA ARG A 186 -6.06 3.02 -6.10
C ARG A 186 -5.75 4.25 -6.93
N LEU A 187 -6.21 5.43 -6.52
CA LEU A 187 -5.93 6.68 -7.24
C LEU A 187 -4.41 6.95 -7.30
N ASN A 188 -3.68 6.70 -6.21
CA ASN A 188 -2.21 6.82 -6.17
C ASN A 188 -1.52 5.85 -7.13
N GLY A 189 -2.01 4.60 -7.21
CA GLY A 189 -1.57 3.61 -8.20
C GLY A 189 -1.85 4.05 -9.64
N PHE A 190 -3.10 4.46 -9.91
CA PHE A 190 -3.58 4.89 -11.22
C PHE A 190 -2.71 6.02 -11.80
N VAL A 191 -2.47 7.09 -11.04
CA VAL A 191 -1.64 8.21 -11.53
C VAL A 191 -0.17 7.84 -11.71
N LYS A 192 0.30 6.79 -11.03
CA LYS A 192 1.65 6.26 -11.24
C LYS A 192 1.76 5.38 -12.50
N GLY A 193 0.63 5.06 -13.12
CA GLY A 193 0.53 4.22 -14.31
C GLY A 193 0.20 2.75 -14.01
N PHE A 194 -0.28 2.43 -12.80
CA PHE A 194 -0.76 1.09 -12.48
C PHE A 194 -2.27 0.99 -12.72
N GLY A 195 -2.65 0.15 -13.68
CA GLY A 195 -4.04 -0.05 -14.10
C GLY A 195 -4.51 0.93 -15.19
N THR A 196 -5.75 0.75 -15.63
CA THR A 196 -6.43 1.60 -16.61
C THR A 196 -7.70 2.20 -16.02
N LYS A 197 -8.30 3.17 -16.72
CA LYS A 197 -9.61 3.72 -16.33
C LYS A 197 -10.65 2.59 -16.25
N ASP A 198 -10.67 1.70 -17.23
CA ASP A 198 -11.62 0.60 -17.30
C ASP A 198 -11.41 -0.43 -16.19
N SER A 199 -10.15 -0.78 -15.87
CA SER A 199 -9.86 -1.71 -14.78
C SER A 199 -10.30 -1.15 -13.43
N MET A 200 -10.07 0.15 -13.20
CA MET A 200 -10.47 0.82 -11.96
C MET A 200 -12.00 0.91 -11.81
N LEU A 201 -12.71 1.29 -12.87
CA LEU A 201 -14.18 1.33 -12.86
C LEU A 201 -14.77 -0.07 -12.62
N LYS A 202 -14.20 -1.09 -13.27
CA LYS A 202 -14.60 -2.48 -13.06
C LYS A 202 -14.36 -2.92 -11.60
N GLU A 203 -13.22 -2.57 -11.02
CA GLU A 203 -12.91 -2.93 -9.63
C GLU A 203 -13.88 -2.29 -8.64
N ILE A 204 -14.17 -0.99 -8.78
CA ILE A 204 -15.13 -0.28 -7.91
C ILE A 204 -16.50 -0.98 -7.92
N SER A 205 -16.95 -1.48 -9.07
CA SER A 205 -18.23 -2.21 -9.19
C SER A 205 -18.26 -3.52 -8.39
N GLN A 206 -17.10 -4.11 -8.13
CA GLN A 206 -16.92 -5.38 -7.42
C GLN A 206 -16.68 -5.19 -5.92
N TRP A 207 -16.46 -3.97 -5.45
CA TRP A 207 -16.22 -3.70 -4.04
C TRP A 207 -17.42 -4.06 -3.17
N SER A 208 -17.14 -4.56 -1.96
CA SER A 208 -18.13 -4.97 -0.96
C SER A 208 -18.76 -3.77 -0.21
N ILE A 209 -19.13 -2.72 -0.96
CA ILE A 209 -19.79 -1.49 -0.49
C ILE A 209 -21.20 -1.39 -1.07
N GLY A 210 -22.02 -0.46 -0.58
CA GLY A 210 -23.37 -0.29 -1.12
C GLY A 210 -23.38 0.30 -2.54
N GLU A 211 -24.47 0.07 -3.27
CA GLU A 211 -24.60 0.50 -4.67
C GLU A 211 -24.52 2.02 -4.83
N ASP A 212 -25.05 2.79 -3.87
CA ASP A 212 -24.93 4.25 -3.85
C ASP A 212 -23.46 4.69 -3.72
N GLU A 213 -22.68 4.02 -2.87
CA GLU A 213 -21.25 4.29 -2.71
C GLU A 213 -20.47 3.93 -3.99
N LYS A 214 -20.77 2.80 -4.63
CA LYS A 214 -20.16 2.41 -5.91
C LYS A 214 -20.45 3.43 -7.00
N ALA A 215 -21.71 3.83 -7.14
CA ALA A 215 -22.13 4.81 -8.14
C ALA A 215 -21.42 6.15 -7.93
N TYR A 216 -21.38 6.63 -6.68
CA TYR A 216 -20.68 7.86 -6.31
C TYR A 216 -19.19 7.83 -6.66
N LEU A 217 -18.47 6.76 -6.30
CA LEU A 217 -17.03 6.66 -6.60
C LEU A 217 -16.75 6.52 -8.10
N THR A 218 -17.59 5.77 -8.80
CA THR A 218 -17.50 5.57 -10.26
C THR A 218 -17.68 6.90 -10.98
N GLU A 219 -18.70 7.67 -10.62
CA GLU A 219 -18.97 8.99 -11.18
C GLU A 219 -17.85 10.00 -10.85
N LEU A 220 -17.43 10.04 -9.59
CA LEU A 220 -16.32 10.88 -9.13
C LEU A 220 -15.05 10.59 -9.95
N PHE A 221 -14.61 9.34 -10.02
CA PHE A 221 -13.42 8.95 -10.79
C PHE A 221 -13.58 9.21 -12.29
N ALA A 222 -14.77 8.97 -12.86
CA ALA A 222 -15.01 9.18 -14.28
C ALA A 222 -14.91 10.65 -14.70
N MET A 223 -15.35 11.57 -13.83
CA MET A 223 -15.33 13.02 -14.05
C MET A 223 -14.06 13.72 -13.56
N MET A 224 -13.23 13.03 -12.77
CA MET A 224 -12.01 13.59 -12.20
C MET A 224 -11.07 14.15 -13.29
N LYS A 225 -10.68 15.41 -13.08
CA LYS A 225 -9.59 16.05 -13.84
C LYS A 225 -8.25 15.77 -13.17
N TRP A 226 -7.35 15.15 -13.92
CA TRP A 226 -5.97 14.83 -13.53
C TRP A 226 -5.06 16.02 -13.87
#